data_AF-A0A0F3H0K5-F1
#
_entry.id   AF-A0A0F3H0K5-F1
#
_cell.length_a   1.000
_cell.length_b   1.000
_cell.length_c   1.000
_cell.angle_alpha   90.00
_cell.angle_beta   90.00
_cell.angle_gamma   90.00
#
_symmetry.space_group_name_H-M   'P 1'
#
loop_
_entity.id
_entity.type
_entity.pdbx_description
1 polymer ?
#
loop_
_entity_poly.entity_id
_entity_poly.type
_entity_poly.pdbx_seq_one_letter_code
_entity_poly.pdbx_strand_id
1 'polypeptide(L)'
;AIAVPAFLGQREKAKVRSVEAGAKGAVSDLQGYLDSYVAGDPYIIVISTAGAQGCIEAANATATGKTCQAMYNQASTSTYASFPGGITDILNDFVNHHTYKGDKSAFTGAALFVTTHTTEGEIFVTPSGTRAVNITAYATDTTSPIFSQVVTTR
;
A
#
# COMPACT_ATOMS: atom_id res chain seq x y z
N ALA A 1 44.17 -1.20 -3.78
CA ALA A 1 42.76 -1.63 -3.70
C ALA A 1 42.22 -1.35 -2.30
N ILE A 2 41.36 -0.33 -2.15
CA ILE A 2 40.65 0.03 -0.90
C ILE A 2 39.24 0.50 -1.30
N ALA A 3 38.45 -0.39 -1.89
CA ALA A 3 37.12 -0.04 -2.38
C ALA A 3 35.99 -0.72 -1.58
N VAL A 4 36.31 -1.81 -0.86
CA VAL A 4 35.32 -2.67 -0.21
C VAL A 4 34.47 -1.92 0.85
N PRO A 5 35.04 -1.08 1.76
CA PRO A 5 34.22 -0.38 2.76
C PRO A 5 33.32 0.72 2.15
N ALA A 6 33.81 1.43 1.13
CA ALA A 6 33.04 2.48 0.46
C ALA A 6 31.86 1.88 -0.35
N PHE A 7 32.06 0.73 -0.99
CA PHE A 7 30.99 0.03 -1.71
C PHE A 7 29.89 -0.50 -0.77
N LEU A 8 30.25 -1.01 0.42
CA LEU A 8 29.27 -1.47 1.41
C LEU A 8 28.42 -0.30 1.93
N GLY A 9 29.05 0.82 2.31
CA GLY A 9 28.32 2.00 2.77
C GLY A 9 27.43 2.63 1.69
N GLN A 10 27.85 2.61 0.42
CA GLN A 10 27.00 3.07 -0.69
C GLN A 10 25.81 2.14 -0.95
N ARG A 11 25.98 0.82 -0.81
CA ARG A 11 24.88 -0.16 -0.96
C ARG A 11 23.83 0.02 0.12
N GLU A 12 24.23 0.20 1.38
CA GLU A 12 23.30 0.46 2.48
C GLU A 12 22.52 1.77 2.27
N LYS A 13 23.23 2.83 1.87
CA LYS A 13 22.58 4.11 1.53
C LYS A 13 21.58 3.98 0.38
N ALA A 14 21.86 3.14 -0.61
CA ALA A 14 20.94 2.88 -1.72
C ALA A 14 19.68 2.14 -1.25
N LYS A 15 19.81 1.14 -0.36
CA LYS A 15 18.65 0.43 0.21
C LYS A 15 17.72 1.38 0.96
N VAL A 16 18.28 2.23 1.82
CA VAL A 16 17.52 3.26 2.57
C VAL A 16 16.73 4.16 1.63
N ARG A 17 17.40 4.69 0.59
CA ARG A 17 16.76 5.56 -0.41
C ARG A 17 15.66 4.85 -1.20
N SER A 18 15.83 3.56 -1.49
CA SER A 18 14.82 2.76 -2.18
C SER A 18 13.53 2.64 -1.36
N VAL A 19 13.65 2.36 -0.06
CA VAL A 19 12.49 2.26 0.84
C VAL A 19 11.82 3.62 1.02
N GLU A 20 12.61 4.68 1.21
CA GLU A 20 12.09 6.05 1.31
C GLU A 20 11.35 6.50 0.03
N ALA A 21 11.91 6.20 -1.15
CA ALA A 21 11.28 6.50 -2.42
C ALA A 21 9.98 5.69 -2.63
N GLY A 22 9.97 4.41 -2.23
CA GLY A 22 8.77 3.58 -2.24
C GLY A 22 7.66 4.17 -1.38
N ALA A 23 7.99 4.64 -0.18
CA ALA A 23 7.01 5.24 0.73
C ALA A 23 6.46 6.57 0.19
N LYS A 24 7.33 7.41 -0.37
CA LYS A 24 6.92 8.67 -1.01
C LYS A 24 6.02 8.44 -2.23
N GLY A 25 6.33 7.44 -3.05
CA GLY A 25 5.51 7.08 -4.22
C GLY A 25 4.13 6.55 -3.82
N ALA A 26 4.08 5.76 -2.75
CA ALA A 26 2.83 5.19 -2.24
C ALA A 26 1.83 6.21 -1.69
N VAL A 27 2.26 7.43 -1.35
CA VAL A 27 1.36 8.47 -0.82
C VAL A 27 0.25 8.83 -1.82
N SER A 28 0.59 8.99 -3.11
CA SER A 28 -0.40 9.30 -4.14
C SER A 28 -1.33 8.13 -4.41
N ASP A 29 -0.80 6.92 -4.39
CA ASP A 29 -1.57 5.70 -4.62
C ASP A 29 -2.59 5.53 -3.48
N LEU A 30 -2.13 5.61 -2.24
CA LEU A 30 -2.97 5.52 -1.05
C LEU A 30 -4.06 6.60 -1.02
N GLN A 31 -3.74 7.83 -1.47
CA GLN A 31 -4.74 8.89 -1.61
C GLN A 31 -5.88 8.48 -2.55
N GLY A 32 -5.55 7.87 -3.70
CA GLY A 32 -6.56 7.39 -4.65
C GLY A 32 -7.47 6.32 -4.04
N TYR A 33 -6.91 5.36 -3.32
CA TYR A 33 -7.69 4.32 -2.63
C TYR A 33 -8.61 4.91 -1.56
N LEU A 34 -8.10 5.88 -0.79
CA LEU A 34 -8.87 6.55 0.28
C LEU A 34 -10.02 7.40 -0.28
N ASP A 35 -9.78 8.11 -1.39
CA ASP A 35 -10.81 8.92 -2.04
C ASP A 35 -11.90 8.01 -2.63
N SER A 36 -11.54 6.91 -3.31
CA SER A 36 -12.50 5.89 -3.76
C SER A 36 -13.29 5.26 -2.62
N TYR A 37 -12.62 4.95 -1.50
CA TYR A 37 -13.26 4.39 -0.31
C TYR A 37 -14.35 5.30 0.26
N VAL A 38 -14.07 6.59 0.42
CA VAL A 38 -15.05 7.59 0.90
C VAL A 38 -16.17 7.80 -0.11
N ALA A 39 -15.84 7.82 -1.40
CA ALA A 39 -16.84 7.96 -2.45
C ALA A 39 -17.71 6.71 -2.64
N GLY A 40 -17.27 5.55 -2.12
CA GLY A 40 -17.90 4.25 -2.39
C GLY A 40 -17.68 3.79 -3.84
N ASP A 41 -16.59 4.23 -4.47
CA ASP A 41 -16.23 3.88 -5.84
C ASP A 41 -15.43 2.57 -5.86
N PRO A 42 -15.71 1.65 -6.80
CA PRO A 42 -14.89 0.49 -7.02
C PRO A 42 -13.50 0.89 -7.55
N TYR A 43 -12.52 0.02 -7.36
CA TYR A 43 -11.15 0.20 -7.84
C TYR A 43 -10.54 -1.14 -8.29
N ILE A 44 -9.51 -1.05 -9.13
CA ILE A 44 -8.84 -2.23 -9.70
C ILE A 44 -7.50 -2.45 -9.01
N ILE A 45 -7.28 -3.69 -8.58
CA ILE A 45 -6.02 -4.12 -7.98
C ILE A 45 -5.41 -5.29 -8.74
N VAL A 46 -4.10 -5.51 -8.57
CA VAL A 46 -3.44 -6.73 -9.03
C VAL A 46 -3.66 -7.81 -7.97
N ILE A 47 -4.20 -8.95 -8.36
CA ILE A 47 -4.59 -10.05 -7.46
C ILE A 47 -3.73 -11.32 -7.62
N SER A 48 -2.77 -11.30 -8.55
CA SER A 48 -1.85 -12.41 -8.74
C SER A 48 -0.49 -11.96 -9.24
N THR A 49 0.55 -12.75 -8.97
CA THR A 49 1.91 -12.51 -9.47
C THR A 49 2.04 -12.70 -10.98
N ALA A 50 1.02 -13.28 -11.63
CA ALA A 50 0.92 -13.33 -13.09
C ALA A 50 0.36 -12.02 -13.69
N GLY A 51 0.00 -11.05 -12.85
CA GLY A 51 -0.53 -9.75 -13.28
C GLY A 51 -2.03 -9.72 -13.52
N ALA A 52 -2.78 -10.73 -13.05
CA ALA A 52 -4.24 -10.70 -13.14
C ALA A 52 -4.78 -9.52 -12.32
N GLN A 53 -5.80 -8.87 -12.86
CA GLN A 53 -6.49 -7.75 -12.21
C GLN A 53 -7.82 -8.20 -11.64
N GLY A 54 -8.18 -7.65 -10.49
CA GLY A 54 -9.46 -7.86 -9.84
C GLY A 54 -10.11 -6.52 -9.51
N CYS A 55 -11.43 -6.47 -9.64
CA CYS A 55 -12.21 -5.31 -9.23
C CYS A 55 -12.74 -5.50 -7.81
N ILE A 56 -12.52 -4.50 -6.96
CA ILE A 56 -13.05 -4.47 -5.60
C ILE A 56 -14.10 -3.36 -5.54
N GLU A 57 -15.26 -3.65 -4.97
CA GLU A 57 -16.36 -2.70 -4.81
C GLU A 57 -16.82 -2.59 -3.35
N ALA A 58 -17.55 -1.52 -3.01
CA ALA A 58 -18.15 -1.40 -1.70
C ALA A 58 -19.22 -2.48 -1.47
N ALA A 59 -19.36 -2.97 -0.24
CA ALA A 59 -20.39 -3.96 0.11
C ALA A 59 -21.83 -3.49 -0.21
N ASN A 60 -22.07 -2.17 -0.27
CA ASN A 60 -23.34 -1.57 -0.67
C ASN A 60 -23.38 -1.05 -2.12
N ALA A 61 -22.45 -1.47 -2.99
CA ALA A 61 -22.32 -0.98 -4.36
C ALA A 61 -23.60 -1.11 -5.20
N THR A 62 -24.37 -2.18 -5.01
CA THR A 62 -25.67 -2.37 -5.68
C THR A 62 -26.68 -1.28 -5.30
N ALA A 63 -26.68 -0.83 -4.05
CA ALA A 63 -27.59 0.20 -3.57
C ALA A 63 -27.19 1.61 -4.08
N THR A 64 -25.90 1.83 -4.33
CA THR A 64 -25.38 3.11 -4.85
C THR A 64 -25.25 3.14 -6.37
N GLY A 65 -25.42 2.00 -7.05
CA GLY A 65 -25.22 1.86 -8.49
C GLY A 65 -23.74 1.87 -8.92
N LYS A 66 -22.80 1.83 -7.97
CA LYS A 66 -21.35 1.92 -8.20
C LYS A 66 -20.70 0.54 -8.23
N THR A 67 -21.28 -0.38 -8.96
CA THR A 67 -20.74 -1.74 -9.07
C THR A 67 -19.55 -1.79 -10.02
N CYS A 68 -18.66 -2.76 -9.80
CA CYS A 68 -17.60 -3.14 -10.73
C CYS A 68 -18.13 -3.37 -12.15
N GLN A 69 -19.31 -3.97 -12.27
CA GLN A 69 -19.96 -4.20 -13.55
C GLN A 69 -20.37 -2.88 -14.22
N ALA A 70 -20.91 -1.93 -13.46
CA ALA A 70 -21.35 -0.64 -13.99
C ALA A 70 -20.16 0.26 -14.40
N MET A 71 -19.06 0.23 -13.65
CA MET A 71 -17.95 1.17 -13.84
C MET A 71 -16.81 0.60 -14.71
N TYR A 72 -16.58 -0.71 -14.65
CA TYR A 72 -15.45 -1.36 -15.33
C TYR A 72 -15.87 -2.54 -16.23
N ASN A 73 -17.17 -2.81 -16.36
CA ASN A 73 -17.70 -3.93 -17.17
C ASN A 73 -17.06 -5.29 -16.82
N GLN A 74 -16.82 -5.54 -15.54
CA GLN A 74 -16.31 -6.81 -15.04
C GLN A 74 -16.98 -7.22 -13.72
N ALA A 75 -16.97 -8.52 -13.46
CA ALA A 75 -17.46 -9.05 -12.20
C ALA A 75 -16.58 -8.59 -11.02
N SER A 76 -17.23 -8.36 -9.88
CA SER A 76 -16.54 -8.11 -8.63
C SER A 76 -15.72 -9.34 -8.22
N THR A 77 -14.48 -9.11 -7.82
CA THR A 77 -13.60 -10.13 -7.26
C THR A 77 -13.77 -10.24 -5.74
N SER A 78 -14.01 -9.10 -5.09
CA SER A 78 -14.20 -9.01 -3.64
C SER A 78 -14.90 -7.70 -3.29
N THR A 79 -15.30 -7.55 -2.04
CA THR A 79 -15.90 -6.32 -1.51
C THR A 79 -15.13 -5.79 -0.32
N TYR A 80 -15.09 -4.46 -0.16
CA TYR A 80 -14.67 -3.80 1.09
C TYR A 80 -15.90 -3.31 1.87
N ALA A 81 -15.82 -3.25 3.20
CA ALA A 81 -16.90 -2.70 4.02
C ALA A 81 -17.10 -1.20 3.74
N SER A 82 -18.33 -0.77 3.53
CA SER A 82 -18.65 0.62 3.20
C SER A 82 -18.14 1.61 4.26
N PHE A 83 -17.84 2.84 3.83
CA PHE A 83 -17.47 3.92 4.74
C PHE A 83 -18.53 4.09 5.85
N PRO A 84 -18.14 4.27 7.13
CA PRO A 84 -16.77 4.49 7.65
C PRO A 84 -16.06 3.23 8.19
N GLY A 85 -16.52 2.01 7.88
CA GLY A 85 -16.05 0.79 8.53
C GLY A 85 -14.88 0.04 7.86
N GLY A 86 -14.73 0.13 6.53
CA GLY A 86 -13.77 -0.71 5.79
C GLY A 86 -12.34 -0.23 5.59
N ILE A 87 -11.84 0.77 6.34
CA ILE A 87 -10.48 1.29 6.09
C ILE A 87 -9.39 0.19 6.21
N THR A 88 -9.58 -0.80 7.09
CA THR A 88 -8.68 -1.95 7.19
C THR A 88 -8.70 -2.82 5.94
N ASP A 89 -9.86 -2.99 5.30
CA ASP A 89 -9.99 -3.74 4.04
C ASP A 89 -9.21 -3.04 2.93
N ILE A 90 -9.34 -1.70 2.84
CA ILE A 90 -8.59 -0.87 1.89
C ILE A 90 -7.07 -1.05 2.04
N LEU A 91 -6.57 -1.09 3.28
CA LEU A 91 -5.14 -1.30 3.54
C LEU A 91 -4.68 -2.70 3.19
N ASN A 92 -5.50 -3.71 3.46
CA ASN A 92 -5.20 -5.08 3.07
C ASN A 92 -5.16 -5.21 1.54
N ASP A 93 -6.09 -4.59 0.83
CA ASP A 93 -6.11 -4.55 -0.63
C ASP A 93 -4.88 -3.83 -1.19
N PHE A 94 -4.50 -2.70 -0.59
CA PHE A 94 -3.30 -1.96 -0.95
C PHE A 94 -2.03 -2.81 -0.78
N VAL A 95 -1.87 -3.46 0.38
CA VAL A 95 -0.73 -4.35 0.64
C VAL A 95 -0.72 -5.54 -0.32
N ASN A 96 -1.89 -6.14 -0.60
CA ASN A 96 -2.01 -7.24 -1.56
C ASN A 96 -1.65 -6.79 -2.97
N HIS A 97 -2.14 -5.63 -3.41
CA HIS A 97 -1.80 -5.04 -4.71
C HIS A 97 -0.29 -4.95 -4.90
N HIS A 98 0.41 -4.33 -3.95
CA HIS A 98 1.86 -4.16 -4.02
C HIS A 98 2.61 -5.49 -3.89
N THR A 99 2.09 -6.42 -3.07
CA THR A 99 2.66 -7.77 -2.94
C THR A 99 2.62 -8.53 -4.25
N TYR A 100 1.47 -8.52 -4.95
CA TYR A 100 1.31 -9.22 -6.23
C TYR A 100 2.00 -8.50 -7.39
N LYS A 101 2.13 -7.18 -7.34
CA LYS A 101 2.98 -6.39 -8.25
C LYS A 101 4.47 -6.72 -8.10
N GLY A 102 4.87 -7.30 -6.96
CA GLY A 102 6.23 -7.74 -6.71
C GLY A 102 7.09 -6.70 -6.01
N ASP A 103 6.49 -5.73 -5.32
CA ASP A 103 7.25 -4.73 -4.56
C ASP A 103 7.87 -5.38 -3.31
N LYS A 104 9.21 -5.42 -3.30
CA LYS A 104 9.99 -6.11 -2.25
C LYS A 104 10.92 -5.16 -1.51
N SER A 105 11.15 -5.48 -0.23
CA SER A 105 12.17 -4.82 0.57
C SER A 105 13.57 -5.09 0.02
N ALA A 106 14.36 -4.04 -0.17
CA ALA A 106 15.78 -4.16 -0.55
C ALA A 106 16.67 -4.69 0.61
N PHE A 107 16.11 -4.78 1.82
CA PHE A 107 16.79 -5.29 3.01
C PHE A 107 16.62 -6.80 3.12
N THR A 108 15.37 -7.27 3.07
CA THR A 108 15.01 -8.66 3.38
C THR A 108 14.57 -9.48 2.16
N GLY A 109 14.17 -8.83 1.06
CA GLY A 109 13.51 -9.49 -0.08
C GLY A 109 12.06 -9.89 0.20
N ALA A 110 11.53 -9.60 1.39
CA ALA A 110 10.14 -9.81 1.76
C ALA A 110 9.22 -8.70 1.20
N ALA A 111 7.93 -8.72 1.54
CA ALA A 111 6.99 -7.68 1.14
C ALA A 111 7.46 -6.30 1.59
N LEU A 112 7.38 -5.30 0.70
CA LEU A 112 7.77 -3.93 1.03
C LEU A 112 6.72 -3.24 1.93
N PHE A 113 5.44 -3.48 1.67
CA PHE A 113 4.33 -2.86 2.40
C PHE A 113 3.71 -3.86 3.37
N VAL A 114 3.42 -3.41 4.60
CA VAL A 114 2.88 -4.27 5.66
C VAL A 114 1.87 -3.53 6.54
N THR A 115 0.89 -4.27 7.08
CA THR A 115 -0.06 -3.79 8.10
C THR A 115 0.34 -4.18 9.53
N THR A 116 1.46 -4.89 9.68
CA THR A 116 2.14 -5.17 10.97
C THR A 116 3.63 -5.00 10.77
N HIS A 117 4.24 -4.04 11.46
CA HIS A 117 5.68 -3.78 11.38
C HIS A 117 6.46 -4.73 12.29
N THR A 118 7.38 -5.51 11.72
CA THR A 118 8.16 -6.50 12.48
C THR A 118 9.63 -6.54 12.12
N THR A 119 10.02 -6.10 10.92
CA THR A 119 11.40 -6.23 10.44
C THR A 119 11.93 -4.96 9.77
N GLU A 120 13.21 -4.98 9.40
CA GLU A 120 13.85 -3.85 8.72
C GLU A 120 13.39 -3.68 7.26
N GLY A 121 13.43 -2.45 6.78
CA GLY A 121 13.16 -2.15 5.37
C GLY A 121 11.70 -2.31 4.96
N GLU A 122 10.78 -2.10 5.91
CA GLU A 122 9.33 -2.18 5.72
C GLU A 122 8.71 -0.78 5.61
N ILE A 123 7.63 -0.69 4.84
CA ILE A 123 6.71 0.44 4.80
C ILE A 123 5.43 0.00 5.51
N PHE A 124 5.26 0.50 6.72
CA PHE A 124 4.13 0.23 7.57
C PHE A 124 2.97 1.18 7.25
N VAL A 125 1.82 0.61 6.90
CA VAL A 125 0.58 1.34 6.66
C VAL A 125 -0.45 0.99 7.72
N THR A 126 -0.99 2.01 8.40
CA THR A 126 -1.95 1.81 9.49
C THR A 126 -3.09 2.81 9.45
N PRO A 127 -4.32 2.39 9.83
CA PRO A 127 -5.41 3.32 9.98
C PRO A 127 -5.09 4.41 11.01
N SER A 128 -5.53 5.63 10.72
CA SER A 128 -5.49 6.79 11.60
C SER A 128 -6.91 7.38 11.64
N GLY A 129 -7.82 6.68 12.31
CA GLY A 129 -9.26 6.94 12.21
C GLY A 129 -9.87 6.38 10.91
N THR A 130 -11.03 6.90 10.52
CA THR A 130 -11.81 6.38 9.37
C THR A 130 -11.51 7.07 8.05
N ARG A 131 -10.71 8.13 8.07
CA ARG A 131 -10.41 9.01 6.93
C ARG A 131 -8.92 9.24 6.70
N ALA A 132 -8.08 8.59 7.47
CA ALA A 132 -6.65 8.79 7.35
C ALA A 132 -5.88 7.50 7.59
N VAL A 133 -4.68 7.46 7.03
CA VAL A 133 -3.73 6.36 7.15
C VAL A 133 -2.36 6.96 7.42
N ASN A 134 -1.65 6.39 8.38
CA ASN A 134 -0.24 6.69 8.59
C ASN A 134 0.58 5.76 7.70
N ILE A 135 1.42 6.33 6.84
CA ILE A 135 2.45 5.61 6.09
C ILE A 135 3.80 5.94 6.72
N THR A 136 4.49 4.91 7.21
CA THR A 136 5.75 5.06 7.95
C THR A 136 6.76 4.05 7.43
N ALA A 137 7.94 4.51 7.02
CA ALA A 137 8.98 3.66 6.46
C ALA A 137 10.14 3.53 7.42
N TYR A 138 10.64 2.30 7.56
CA TYR A 138 11.77 1.96 8.43
C TYR A 138 12.92 1.38 7.61
N ALA A 139 14.15 1.70 8.02
CA ALA A 139 15.36 1.08 7.49
C ALA A 139 15.80 -0.04 8.44
N THR A 140 17.09 -0.10 8.76
CA THR A 140 17.66 -1.04 9.75
C THR A 140 17.18 -0.76 11.17
N ASP A 141 16.99 0.51 11.54
CA ASP A 141 16.32 0.86 12.79
C ASP A 141 14.80 0.74 12.61
N THR A 142 14.20 -0.21 13.32
CA THR A 142 12.76 -0.49 13.30
C THR A 142 11.96 0.41 14.23
N THR A 143 12.61 1.28 15.00
CA THR A 143 11.98 2.21 15.95
C THR A 143 12.01 3.65 15.46
N SER A 144 13.05 4.03 14.72
CA SER A 144 13.19 5.38 14.14
C SER A 144 12.84 5.38 12.65
N PRO A 145 11.70 5.99 12.26
CA PRO A 145 11.31 5.99 10.86
C PRO A 145 12.20 6.92 10.03
N ILE A 146 12.52 6.47 8.81
CA ILE A 146 13.21 7.28 7.80
C ILE A 146 12.24 8.17 7.01
N PHE A 147 10.95 7.86 7.08
CA PHE A 147 9.86 8.62 6.49
C PHE A 147 8.57 8.37 7.28
N SER A 148 7.77 9.40 7.51
CA SER A 148 6.44 9.26 8.10
C SER A 148 5.53 10.37 7.58
N GLN A 149 4.32 10.00 7.15
CA GLN A 149 3.31 10.93 6.68
C GLN A 149 1.92 10.39 6.99
N VAL A 150 0.99 11.31 7.25
CA VAL A 150 -0.44 11.01 7.31
C VAL A 150 -1.06 11.35 5.95
N VAL A 151 -1.73 10.37 5.35
CA VAL A 151 -2.53 10.54 4.13
C VAL A 151 -3.99 10.61 4.55
N THR A 152 -4.70 11.65 4.13
CA THR A 152 -6.09 11.91 4.53
C THR A 152 -6.97 11.99 3.29
N THR A 153 -8.17 11.42 3.36
CA THR A 153 -9.20 11.57 2.32
C THR A 153 -9.48 13.04 2.04
N ARG A 154 -9.73 13.41 0.79
CA ARG A 154 -10.14 14.77 0.42
C ARG A 154 -11.64 15.01 0.57
#